data_AF-A0A839TKH7-F1
#
_entry.id   AF-A0A839TKH7-F1
#
_cell.length_a   1.000
_cell.length_b   1.000
_cell.length_c   1.000
_cell.angle_alpha   90.00
_cell.angle_beta   90.00
_cell.angle_gamma   90.00
#
_symmetry.space_group_name_H-M   'P 1'
#
loop_
_entity.id
_entity.type
_entity.pdbx_description
1 polymer ?
#
loop_
_entity_poly.entity_id
_entity_poly.type
_entity_poly.pdbx_seq_one_letter_code
_entity_poly.pdbx_strand_id
1 'polypeptide(L)'
;MDNVQLLRDLIKRLRTQWIPATRLPMQLVHGDIRLSNICRSAEGVAVYLDFGFLAHRPRIHDLSYSIAFMLLAANAHQDPEDIIWRNIPKFIEAYEDAANSRITVDERRALLPYTASVPLYHVASDGFKADSIKSVKQRMPLLRLSEWLLTHSEVML
;
A
#
# COMPACT_ATOMS: atom_id res chain seq x y z
N MET A 1 -0.34 -24.72 4.85
CA MET A 1 -1.60 -23.99 4.61
C MET A 1 -1.77 -23.86 3.11
N ASP A 2 -2.94 -24.14 2.55
CA ASP A 2 -3.21 -23.91 1.12
C ASP A 2 -3.19 -22.39 0.82
N ASN A 3 -2.56 -21.97 -0.29
CA ASN A 3 -2.44 -20.56 -0.68
C ASN A 3 -3.82 -19.90 -0.85
N VAL A 4 -4.82 -20.66 -1.29
CA VAL A 4 -6.21 -20.18 -1.42
C VAL A 4 -6.82 -19.94 -0.05
N GLN A 5 -6.55 -20.82 0.91
CA GLN A 5 -7.01 -20.67 2.28
C GLN A 5 -6.36 -19.45 2.96
N LEU A 6 -5.05 -19.27 2.79
CA LEU A 6 -4.33 -18.08 3.27
C LEU A 6 -4.93 -16.79 2.69
N LEU A 7 -5.11 -16.70 1.36
CA LEU A 7 -5.71 -15.54 0.73
C LEU A 7 -7.11 -15.24 1.28
N ARG A 8 -7.94 -16.27 1.46
CA ARG A 8 -9.28 -16.12 2.03
C ARG A 8 -9.23 -15.56 3.45
N ASP A 9 -8.33 -16.05 4.28
CA ASP A 9 -8.20 -15.61 5.67
C ASP A 9 -7.64 -14.18 5.76
N LEU A 10 -6.73 -13.80 4.86
CA LEU A 10 -6.25 -12.41 4.73
C LEU A 10 -7.37 -11.47 4.28
N ILE A 11 -8.22 -11.86 3.33
CA ILE A 11 -9.37 -11.04 2.91
C ILE A 11 -10.35 -10.85 4.07
N LYS A 12 -10.62 -11.89 4.87
CA LYS A 12 -11.46 -11.78 6.07
C LYS A 12 -10.88 -10.79 7.07
N ARG A 13 -9.58 -10.89 7.35
CA ARG A 13 -8.86 -10.01 8.28
C ARG A 13 -8.82 -8.56 7.78
N LEU A 14 -8.55 -8.37 6.48
CA LEU A 14 -8.62 -7.05 5.85
C LEU A 14 -10.01 -6.44 6.06
N ARG A 15 -11.08 -7.19 5.81
CA ARG A 15 -12.46 -6.72 5.99
C ARG A 15 -12.77 -6.29 7.42
N THR A 16 -12.24 -6.97 8.44
CA THR A 16 -12.48 -6.58 9.84
C THR A 16 -11.73 -5.31 10.25
N GLN A 17 -10.61 -5.02 9.58
CA GLN A 17 -9.79 -3.82 9.84
C GLN A 17 -10.14 -2.65 8.91
N TRP A 18 -10.94 -2.89 7.86
CA TRP A 18 -11.21 -1.91 6.82
C TRP A 18 -12.04 -0.72 7.32
N ILE A 19 -11.52 0.49 7.12
CA ILE A 19 -12.27 1.72 7.34
C ILE A 19 -12.86 2.18 6.00
N PRO A 20 -14.20 2.27 5.88
CA PRO A 20 -14.86 2.73 4.66
C PRO A 20 -14.37 4.11 4.21
N ALA A 21 -14.19 4.28 2.90
CA ALA A 21 -13.75 5.55 2.31
C ALA A 21 -14.63 6.75 2.70
N THR A 22 -15.94 6.53 2.89
CA THR A 22 -16.90 7.55 3.32
C THR A 22 -16.64 8.14 4.70
N ARG A 23 -15.76 7.53 5.50
CA ARG A 23 -15.35 8.01 6.83
C ARG A 23 -14.01 8.76 6.81
N LEU A 24 -13.32 8.79 5.68
CA LEU A 24 -11.97 9.33 5.57
C LEU A 24 -11.99 10.65 4.78
N PRO A 25 -11.05 11.58 5.05
CA PRO A 25 -10.85 12.76 4.22
C PRO A 25 -10.56 12.38 2.77
N MET A 26 -11.40 12.87 1.87
CA MET A 26 -11.33 12.59 0.44
C MET A 26 -10.62 13.74 -0.27
N GLN A 27 -9.79 13.41 -1.25
CA GLN A 27 -9.18 14.41 -2.15
C GLN A 27 -8.97 13.81 -3.53
N LEU A 28 -8.53 14.65 -4.48
CA LEU A 28 -7.99 14.17 -5.74
C LEU A 28 -6.63 13.50 -5.49
N VAL A 29 -6.51 12.22 -5.79
CA VAL A 29 -5.26 11.45 -5.60
C VAL A 29 -4.81 10.82 -6.92
N HIS A 30 -3.50 10.69 -7.09
CA HIS A 30 -2.87 10.16 -8.30
C HIS A 30 -3.28 8.71 -8.58
N GLY A 31 -3.30 7.87 -7.55
CA GLY A 31 -3.75 6.47 -7.64
C GLY A 31 -2.72 5.44 -8.07
N ASP A 32 -1.56 5.88 -8.53
CA ASP A 32 -0.45 5.01 -8.94
C ASP A 32 0.89 5.69 -8.62
N ILE A 33 1.01 6.16 -7.38
CA ILE A 33 2.16 6.95 -6.96
C ILE A 33 3.35 6.05 -6.63
N ARG A 34 4.28 5.92 -7.57
CA ARG A 34 5.50 5.11 -7.46
C ARG A 34 6.67 5.89 -8.03
N LEU A 35 7.89 5.53 -7.64
CA LEU A 35 9.10 6.21 -8.12
C LEU A 35 9.22 6.23 -9.65
N SER A 36 8.68 5.24 -10.37
CA SER A 36 8.66 5.24 -11.84
C SER A 36 7.75 6.30 -12.46
N ASN A 37 6.76 6.80 -11.70
CA ASN A 37 5.77 7.78 -12.14
C ASN A 37 6.09 9.20 -11.62
N ILE A 38 7.25 9.38 -11.00
CA ILE A 38 7.72 10.66 -10.47
C ILE A 38 9.12 10.91 -11.02
N CYS A 39 9.30 12.04 -11.70
CA CYS A 39 10.63 12.52 -12.07
C CYS A 39 10.86 13.93 -11.53
N ARG A 40 12.06 14.47 -11.75
CA ARG A 40 12.39 15.86 -11.43
C ARG A 40 12.66 16.63 -12.71
N SER A 41 12.18 17.87 -12.78
CA SER A 41 12.56 18.81 -13.83
C SER A 41 14.04 19.22 -13.69
N ALA A 42 14.56 19.95 -14.66
CA ALA A 42 15.92 20.52 -14.60
C ALA A 42 16.10 21.46 -13.38
N GLU A 43 15.02 22.11 -12.95
CA GLU A 43 14.95 22.99 -11.78
C GLU A 43 14.69 22.23 -10.47
N GLY A 44 14.62 20.90 -10.51
CA GLY A 44 14.45 20.05 -9.33
C GLY A 44 13.00 19.90 -8.85
N VAL A 45 12.01 20.41 -9.60
CA VAL A 45 10.58 20.32 -9.26
C VAL A 45 10.08 18.90 -9.54
N ALA A 46 9.25 18.34 -8.64
CA ALA A 46 8.63 17.05 -8.86
C ALA A 46 7.61 17.11 -10.00
N VAL A 47 7.74 16.20 -10.97
CA VAL A 47 6.82 16.02 -12.09
C VAL A 47 6.17 14.65 -11.96
N TYR A 48 4.84 14.63 -11.96
CA TYR A 48 4.04 13.42 -11.85
C TYR A 48 3.55 13.00 -13.24
N LEU A 49 3.57 11.70 -13.50
CA LEU A 49 3.23 11.10 -14.79
C LEU A 49 2.19 9.99 -14.58
N ASP A 50 1.47 9.60 -15.63
CA ASP A 50 0.52 8.48 -15.61
C ASP A 50 -0.69 8.68 -14.66
N PHE A 51 -1.55 9.64 -15.02
CA PHE A 51 -2.78 9.95 -14.30
C PHE A 51 -3.95 9.00 -14.63
N GLY A 52 -3.71 7.83 -15.23
CA GLY A 52 -4.77 6.88 -15.61
C GLY A 52 -5.63 6.39 -14.44
N PHE A 53 -5.09 6.45 -13.21
CA PHE A 53 -5.77 6.07 -11.98
C PHE A 53 -6.24 7.26 -11.13
N LEU A 54 -6.18 8.49 -11.65
CA LEU A 54 -6.59 9.70 -10.94
C LEU A 54 -8.06 9.59 -10.49
N ALA A 55 -8.33 9.78 -9.19
CA ALA A 55 -9.68 9.64 -8.66
C ALA A 55 -9.88 10.46 -7.38
N HIS A 56 -11.14 10.79 -7.09
CA HIS A 56 -11.53 11.39 -5.82
C HIS A 56 -11.80 10.29 -4.78
N ARG A 57 -10.86 10.06 -3.86
CA ARG A 57 -10.88 8.97 -2.86
C ARG A 57 -10.11 9.37 -1.59
N PRO A 58 -10.01 8.51 -0.56
CA PRO A 58 -9.29 8.87 0.66
C PRO A 58 -7.86 9.30 0.35
N ARG A 59 -7.41 10.43 0.89
CA ARG A 59 -6.08 10.96 0.58
C ARG A 59 -4.94 10.00 0.93
N ILE A 60 -5.14 9.19 1.95
CA ILE A 60 -4.20 8.14 2.36
C ILE A 60 -4.01 7.03 1.33
N HIS A 61 -4.80 7.00 0.25
CA HIS A 61 -4.63 5.99 -0.80
C HIS A 61 -3.26 6.13 -1.47
N ASP A 62 -2.83 7.34 -1.81
CA ASP A 62 -1.50 7.58 -2.40
C ASP A 62 -0.37 7.26 -1.41
N LEU A 63 -0.56 7.66 -0.14
CA LEU A 63 0.37 7.36 0.94
C LEU A 63 0.55 5.84 1.14
N SER A 64 -0.57 5.11 1.27
CA SER A 64 -0.58 3.65 1.46
C SER A 64 -0.01 2.91 0.26
N TYR A 65 -0.29 3.39 -0.95
CA TYR A 65 0.26 2.82 -2.18
C TYR A 65 1.77 3.02 -2.27
N SER A 66 2.26 4.22 -1.96
CA SER A 66 3.69 4.52 -1.92
C SER A 66 4.41 3.65 -0.89
N ILE A 67 3.83 3.50 0.32
CA ILE A 67 4.37 2.63 1.36
C ILE A 67 4.43 1.19 0.86
N ALA A 68 3.35 0.65 0.30
CA ALA A 68 3.34 -0.71 -0.22
C ALA A 68 4.45 -0.93 -1.24
N PHE A 69 4.65 -0.02 -2.19
CA PHE A 69 5.72 -0.16 -3.19
C PHE A 69 7.13 0.02 -2.62
N MET A 70 7.31 0.88 -1.62
CA MET A 70 8.58 0.98 -0.89
C MET A 70 8.91 -0.34 -0.18
N LEU A 71 7.92 -0.92 0.51
CA LEU A 71 8.07 -2.21 1.17
C LEU A 71 8.35 -3.33 0.16
N LEU A 72 7.66 -3.34 -0.97
CA LEU A 72 7.89 -4.34 -2.03
C LEU A 72 9.26 -4.21 -2.70
N ALA A 73 9.74 -2.98 -2.90
CA ALA A 73 11.08 -2.75 -3.39
C ALA A 73 12.15 -3.22 -2.39
N ALA A 74 11.93 -3.01 -1.08
CA ALA A 74 12.82 -3.52 -0.03
C ALA A 74 12.76 -5.06 0.11
N ASN A 75 11.56 -5.63 0.07
CA ASN A 75 11.28 -7.06 0.22
C ASN A 75 11.70 -7.90 -1.00
N ALA A 76 12.17 -7.28 -2.09
CA ALA A 76 12.83 -8.01 -3.18
C ALA A 76 14.10 -8.74 -2.71
N HIS A 77 14.66 -8.35 -1.55
CA HIS A 77 15.92 -8.87 -1.03
C HIS A 77 15.93 -9.18 0.48
N GLN A 78 14.83 -8.98 1.21
CA GLN A 78 14.78 -9.05 2.67
C GLN A 78 13.44 -9.61 3.15
N ASP A 79 13.42 -10.26 4.33
CA ASP A 79 12.16 -10.64 4.97
C ASP A 79 11.47 -9.39 5.56
N PRO A 80 10.13 -9.38 5.72
CA PRO A 80 9.41 -8.22 6.26
C PRO A 80 9.91 -7.74 7.63
N GLU A 81 10.48 -8.63 8.44
CA GLU A 81 11.05 -8.31 9.76
C GLU A 81 12.35 -7.49 9.65
N ASP A 82 13.08 -7.63 8.54
CA ASP A 82 14.34 -6.94 8.26
C ASP A 82 14.14 -5.58 7.57
N ILE A 83 12.90 -5.25 7.21
CA ILE A 83 12.56 -3.96 6.62
C ILE A 83 12.82 -2.85 7.63
N ILE A 84 13.34 -1.72 7.13
CA ILE A 84 13.62 -0.52 7.93
C ILE A 84 12.31 0.23 8.26
N TRP A 85 11.45 -0.38 9.08
CA TRP A 85 10.16 0.19 9.53
C TRP A 85 10.30 1.57 10.19
N ARG A 86 11.46 1.85 10.80
CA ARG A 86 11.81 3.17 11.36
C ARG A 86 11.72 4.34 10.37
N ASN A 87 11.66 4.08 9.05
CA ASN A 87 11.50 5.11 8.04
C ASN A 87 10.02 5.48 7.79
N ILE A 88 9.06 4.63 8.17
CA ILE A 88 7.63 4.88 7.96
C ILE A 88 7.16 6.14 8.69
N PRO A 89 7.50 6.39 9.98
CA PRO A 89 7.12 7.62 10.66
C PRO A 89 7.64 8.87 9.96
N LYS A 90 8.89 8.86 9.48
CA LYS A 90 9.49 9.97 8.73
C LYS A 90 8.80 10.22 7.39
N PHE A 91 8.37 9.15 6.72
CA PHE A 91 7.63 9.25 5.47
C PHE A 91 6.24 9.86 5.68
N ILE A 92 5.56 9.46 6.77
CA ILE A 92 4.27 10.04 7.17
C ILE A 92 4.45 11.53 7.53
N GLU A 93 5.47 11.88 8.30
CA GLU A 93 5.78 13.27 8.66
C GLU A 93 6.01 14.13 7.42
N ALA A 94 6.83 13.66 6.48
CA ALA A 94 7.08 14.35 5.22
C ALA A 94 5.79 14.52 4.38
N TYR A 95 4.89 13.53 4.40
CA TYR A 95 3.59 13.64 3.76
C TYR A 95 2.70 14.69 4.44
N GLU A 96 2.62 14.71 5.77
CA GLU A 96 1.82 15.69 6.52
C GLU A 96 2.32 17.12 6.30
N ASP A 97 3.64 17.32 6.30
CA ASP A 97 4.28 18.60 6.05
C ASP A 97 4.00 19.09 4.61
N ALA A 98 4.15 18.21 3.62
CA ALA A 98 3.86 18.53 2.22
C ALA A 98 2.36 18.79 1.98
N ALA A 99 1.48 18.06 2.66
CA ALA A 99 0.04 18.21 2.57
C ALA A 99 -0.52 19.36 3.43
N ASN A 100 0.34 20.03 4.22
CA ASN A 100 -0.04 21.03 5.22
C ASN A 100 -1.24 20.59 6.09
N SER A 101 -1.28 19.30 6.45
CA SER A 101 -2.40 18.71 7.18
C SER A 101 -2.02 17.39 7.84
N ARG A 102 -2.41 17.23 9.11
CA ARG A 102 -2.12 16.02 9.90
C ARG A 102 -3.03 14.86 9.53
N ILE A 103 -2.51 13.65 9.62
CA ILE A 103 -3.27 12.40 9.51
C ILE A 103 -4.21 12.29 10.71
N THR A 104 -5.50 12.10 10.42
CA THR A 104 -6.53 11.91 11.46
C THR A 104 -6.38 10.54 12.14
N VAL A 105 -7.04 10.36 13.29
CA VAL A 105 -7.05 9.07 13.98
C VAL A 105 -7.62 7.95 13.10
N ASP A 106 -8.69 8.21 12.37
CA ASP A 106 -9.30 7.23 11.47
C ASP A 106 -8.40 6.93 10.26
N GLU A 107 -7.74 7.94 9.69
CA GLU A 107 -6.75 7.73 8.63
C GLU A 107 -5.56 6.90 9.11
N ARG A 108 -5.03 7.16 10.31
CA ARG A 108 -3.93 6.40 10.89
C ARG A 108 -4.31 4.93 11.07
N ARG A 109 -5.51 4.66 11.58
CA ARG A 109 -6.06 3.28 11.68
C ARG A 109 -6.26 2.62 10.31
N ALA A 110 -6.49 3.41 9.27
CA ALA A 110 -6.72 2.93 7.92
C ALA A 110 -5.43 2.69 7.11
N LEU A 111 -4.30 3.31 7.48
CA LEU A 111 -3.04 3.21 6.70
C LEU A 111 -2.61 1.77 6.44
N LEU A 112 -2.58 0.94 7.48
CA LEU A 112 -2.16 -0.45 7.38
C LEU A 112 -3.08 -1.30 6.49
N PRO A 113 -4.41 -1.36 6.74
CA PRO A 113 -5.30 -2.15 5.88
C PRO A 113 -5.30 -1.64 4.43
N TYR A 114 -5.20 -0.32 4.20
CA TYR A 114 -5.05 0.21 2.84
C TYR A 114 -3.72 -0.21 2.20
N THR A 115 -2.61 -0.17 2.94
CA THR A 115 -1.29 -0.62 2.47
C THR A 115 -1.29 -2.11 2.14
N ALA A 116 -1.84 -2.95 3.02
CA ALA A 116 -1.93 -4.40 2.84
C ALA A 116 -2.84 -4.80 1.66
N SER A 117 -3.82 -3.96 1.33
CA SER A 117 -4.73 -4.19 0.21
C SER A 117 -4.05 -4.13 -1.16
N VAL A 118 -2.94 -3.38 -1.29
CA VAL A 118 -2.21 -3.23 -2.56
C VAL A 118 -1.59 -4.56 -3.04
N PRO A 119 -0.76 -5.27 -2.25
CA PRO A 119 -0.28 -6.59 -2.63
C PRO A 119 -1.41 -7.61 -2.82
N LEU A 120 -2.47 -7.56 -1.99
CA LEU A 120 -3.64 -8.44 -2.17
C LEU A 120 -4.36 -8.21 -3.49
N TYR A 121 -4.53 -6.94 -3.89
CA TYR A 121 -5.09 -6.58 -5.18
C TYR A 121 -4.27 -7.17 -6.33
N HIS A 122 -2.94 -7.06 -6.29
CA HIS A 122 -2.09 -7.64 -7.32
C HIS A 122 -2.20 -9.16 -7.42
N VAL A 123 -2.28 -9.87 -6.28
CA VAL A 123 -2.52 -11.32 -6.26
C VAL A 123 -3.90 -11.65 -6.85
N ALA A 124 -4.93 -10.89 -6.48
CA ALA A 124 -6.29 -11.08 -6.99
C ALA A 124 -6.37 -10.83 -8.51
N SER A 125 -5.71 -9.78 -9.02
CA SER A 125 -5.62 -9.48 -10.45
C SER A 125 -4.92 -10.59 -11.24
N ASP A 126 -3.88 -11.19 -10.67
CA ASP A 126 -3.16 -12.30 -11.31
C ASP A 126 -4.01 -13.58 -11.42
N GLY A 127 -5.07 -13.71 -10.61
CA GLY A 127 -6.08 -14.77 -10.74
C GLY A 127 -6.84 -14.76 -12.07
N PHE A 128 -6.86 -13.62 -12.78
CA PHE A 128 -7.51 -13.47 -14.09
C PHE A 128 -6.58 -13.71 -15.28
N LYS A 129 -5.31 -14.09 -15.05
CA LYS A 129 -4.35 -14.41 -16.13
C LYS A 129 -4.54 -15.84 -16.64
N ALA A 130 -4.13 -16.08 -17.89
CA ALA A 130 -4.19 -17.40 -18.52
C ALA A 130 -3.43 -18.49 -17.75
N ASP A 131 -2.32 -18.13 -17.09
CA ASP A 131 -1.56 -19.01 -16.18
C ASP A 131 -1.67 -18.50 -14.73
N SER A 132 -2.91 -18.49 -14.22
CA SER A 132 -3.25 -17.92 -12.91
C SER A 132 -2.55 -18.65 -11.76
N ILE A 133 -2.42 -19.99 -11.82
CA ILE A 133 -1.77 -20.78 -10.77
C ILE A 133 -0.29 -20.40 -10.65
N LYS A 134 0.45 -20.34 -11.75
CA LYS A 134 1.86 -19.96 -11.73
C LYS A 134 2.03 -18.51 -11.30
N SER A 135 1.20 -17.61 -11.81
CA SER A 135 1.25 -16.18 -11.49
C SER A 135 1.03 -15.95 -10.00
N VAL A 136 -0.02 -16.54 -9.41
CA VAL A 136 -0.30 -16.43 -7.97
C VAL A 136 0.83 -17.02 -7.13
N LYS A 137 1.40 -18.18 -7.53
CA LYS A 137 2.56 -18.78 -6.83
C LYS A 137 3.78 -17.86 -6.85
N GLN A 138 4.04 -17.13 -7.94
CA GLN A 138 5.14 -16.18 -8.02
C GLN A 138 4.93 -14.94 -7.13
N ARG A 139 3.68 -14.65 -6.74
CA ARG A 139 3.34 -13.52 -5.85
C ARG A 139 3.29 -13.90 -4.36
N MET A 140 3.74 -15.09 -3.96
CA MET A 140 3.74 -15.48 -2.54
C MET A 140 4.45 -14.47 -1.60
N PRO A 141 5.55 -13.80 -2.00
CA PRO A 141 6.13 -12.74 -1.19
C PRO A 141 5.18 -11.56 -0.94
N LEU A 142 4.34 -11.21 -1.93
CA LEU A 142 3.32 -10.16 -1.78
C LEU A 142 2.28 -10.58 -0.74
N LEU A 143 1.84 -11.84 -0.80
CA LEU A 143 0.84 -12.38 0.12
C LEU A 143 1.37 -12.40 1.56
N ARG A 144 2.64 -12.77 1.75
CA ARG A 144 3.32 -12.74 3.06
C ARG A 144 3.47 -11.31 3.60
N LEU A 145 3.75 -10.33 2.75
CA LEU A 145 3.79 -8.93 3.17
C LEU A 145 2.40 -8.48 3.66
N SER A 146 1.33 -8.80 2.93
CA SER A 146 -0.04 -8.51 3.38
C SER A 146 -0.38 -9.21 4.69
N GLU A 147 0.02 -10.46 4.87
CA GLU A 147 -0.13 -11.19 6.12
C GLU A 147 0.53 -10.45 7.28
N TRP A 148 1.81 -10.12 7.11
CA TRP A 148 2.59 -9.44 8.13
C TRP A 148 2.00 -8.08 8.50
N LEU A 149 1.58 -7.28 7.52
CA LEU A 149 0.97 -5.96 7.74
C LEU A 149 -0.37 -6.05 8.51
N LEU A 150 -1.14 -7.11 8.29
CA LEU A 150 -2.43 -7.30 8.95
C LEU A 150 -2.30 -7.98 10.33
N THR A 151 -1.13 -8.56 10.65
CA THR A 151 -0.84 -9.18 11.96
C THR A 151 -0.10 -8.24 12.91
N HIS A 152 0.76 -7.36 12.40
CA HIS A 152 1.65 -6.50 13.19
C HIS A 152 1.20 -5.03 13.12
N SER A 153 0.01 -4.74 13.65
CA SER A 153 -0.57 -3.40 13.53
C SER A 153 0.19 -2.29 14.25
N GLU A 154 1.05 -2.67 15.19
CA GLU A 154 1.88 -1.79 16.02
C GLU A 154 2.99 -1.07 15.25
N VAL A 155 3.37 -1.54 14.07
CA VAL A 155 4.56 -1.04 13.35
C VAL A 155 4.33 0.25 12.56
N MET A 156 3.08 0.73 12.50
CA MET A 156 2.71 2.02 11.92
C MET A 156 2.05 2.98 12.92
N LEU A 157 2.05 2.62 14.20
CA LEU A 157 1.64 3.47 15.31
C LEU A 157 2.86 4.21 15.87
#